data_AF-A0A7Y6AFS0-F1
#
_entry.id   AF-A0A7Y6AFS0-F1
#
_cell.length_a   1.000
_cell.length_b   1.000
_cell.length_c   1.000
_cell.angle_alpha   90.00
_cell.angle_beta   90.00
_cell.angle_gamma   90.00
#
_symmetry.space_group_name_H-M   'P 1'
#
loop_
_entity.id
_entity.type
_entity.pdbx_description
1 polymer ?
#
loop_
_entity_poly.entity_id
_entity_poly.type
_entity_poly.pdbx_seq_one_letter_code
_entity_poly.pdbx_strand_id
1 'polypeptide(L)'
;LRKLPAVIADRARLYADADPAARADLEAELNDLMQQVRAHAETLEAWNLDPGRGYVAAEDGTRPDPPKPPPPGHTWYQVDGTWYLRRLVGETGNVPKQRYDPKTGEIVPDDGARQDGVFDPGATREDAFDLLGGNDASSPFGRYIDALKQLGLIENSAYPSDFIGQMPDPGGRGYRGVRHKAKEYFNGKMLELITDRVRLREHPAYQEGIDNGLTPDEALVQASRAELVRISDMLHSSDRGSLGERWYLDMLASDGAQTQVRFSQQDAAEQGLTLGKDRNIDIVDGDKAVEIKNVSGGLDERAKEQLEDFARMIGKNVRVQGEKVRLKEAVVFFPDPQGVRANAKWLRGFLNDAEDPDLHIETFDANGRRVSIFSDGKELFQVPERPGGGTILDGL
;
A
#
# COMPACT_ATOMS: atom_id res chain seq x y z
N LEU A 1 -6.73 6.24 22.06
CA LEU A 1 -6.50 6.65 23.47
C LEU A 1 -5.12 7.25 23.76
N ARG A 2 -3.99 6.57 23.49
CA ARG A 2 -2.64 7.09 23.86
C ARG A 2 -2.30 8.50 23.34
N LYS A 3 -2.83 8.91 22.18
CA LYS A 3 -2.59 10.23 21.57
C LYS A 3 -3.57 11.33 22.03
N LEU A 4 -4.75 10.97 22.52
CA LEU A 4 -5.81 11.93 22.87
C LEU A 4 -5.39 12.92 23.98
N PRO A 5 -4.67 12.51 25.05
CA PRO A 5 -4.19 13.46 26.05
C PRO A 5 -3.26 14.53 25.49
N ALA A 6 -2.42 14.18 24.50
CA ALA A 6 -1.51 15.14 23.87
C ALA A 6 -2.26 16.14 22.99
N VAL A 7 -3.28 15.67 22.25
CA VAL A 7 -4.16 16.53 21.44
C VAL A 7 -4.96 17.47 22.32
N ILE A 8 -5.57 16.97 23.41
CA ILE A 8 -6.31 17.81 24.38
C ILE A 8 -5.37 18.86 25.01
N ALA A 9 -4.15 18.47 25.38
CA ALA A 9 -3.18 19.41 25.96
C ALA A 9 -2.68 20.46 24.96
N ASP A 10 -2.68 20.15 23.67
CA ASP A 10 -2.35 21.11 22.61
C ASP A 10 -3.51 22.08 22.36
N ARG A 11 -4.74 21.58 22.23
CA ARG A 11 -5.94 22.41 22.07
C ARG A 11 -6.22 23.29 23.28
N ALA A 12 -5.97 22.81 24.49
CA ALA A 12 -6.09 23.60 25.71
C ALA A 12 -5.08 24.77 25.76
N ARG A 13 -3.88 24.58 25.18
CA ARG A 13 -2.90 25.66 25.03
C ARG A 13 -3.39 26.68 24.00
N LEU A 14 -3.86 26.23 22.84
CA LEU A 14 -4.44 27.11 21.81
C LEU A 14 -5.67 27.89 22.33
N TYR A 15 -6.51 27.27 23.15
CA TYR A 15 -7.68 27.92 23.77
C TYR A 15 -7.28 29.07 24.70
N ALA A 16 -6.20 28.91 25.48
CA ALA A 16 -5.73 29.95 26.40
C ALA A 16 -5.33 31.25 25.66
N ASP A 17 -4.76 31.09 24.46
CA ASP A 17 -4.22 32.18 23.65
C ASP A 17 -5.21 32.71 22.59
N ALA A 18 -6.37 32.06 22.42
CA ALA A 18 -7.36 32.40 21.41
C ALA A 18 -8.14 33.69 21.71
N ASP A 19 -8.58 34.38 20.66
CA ASP A 19 -9.50 35.52 20.74
C ASP A 19 -10.95 35.07 21.08
N PRO A 20 -11.86 35.99 21.44
CA PRO A 20 -13.22 35.62 21.85
C PRO A 20 -14.03 34.85 20.79
N ALA A 21 -13.75 35.02 19.50
CA ALA A 21 -14.46 34.30 18.45
C ALA A 21 -13.93 32.86 18.31
N ALA A 22 -12.61 32.69 18.31
CA ALA A 22 -11.95 31.37 18.23
C ALA A 22 -12.12 30.52 19.51
N ARG A 23 -12.35 31.15 20.67
CA ARG A 23 -12.60 30.42 21.92
C ARG A 23 -13.86 29.57 21.88
N ALA A 24 -14.96 30.05 21.28
CA ALA A 24 -16.20 29.28 21.24
C ALA A 24 -16.04 27.96 20.49
N ASP A 25 -15.30 27.98 19.38
CA ASP A 25 -15.04 26.79 18.57
C ASP A 25 -14.08 25.83 19.27
N LEU A 26 -13.01 26.35 19.88
CA LEU A 26 -12.05 25.54 20.65
C LEU A 26 -12.66 24.95 21.94
N GLU A 27 -13.63 25.64 22.55
CA GLU A 27 -14.37 25.13 23.70
C GLU A 27 -15.26 23.95 23.32
N ALA A 28 -15.93 24.04 22.16
CA ALA A 28 -16.73 22.94 21.61
C ALA A 28 -15.84 21.73 21.28
N GLU A 29 -14.69 21.96 20.64
CA GLU A 29 -13.71 20.91 20.30
C GLU A 29 -13.16 20.23 21.56
N LEU A 30 -12.76 21.01 22.58
CA LEU A 30 -12.27 20.46 23.86
C LEU A 30 -13.34 19.65 24.58
N ASN A 31 -14.58 20.11 24.59
CA ASN A 31 -15.70 19.38 25.19
C ASN A 31 -15.96 18.05 24.47
N ASP A 32 -15.92 18.03 23.13
CA ASP A 32 -16.09 16.79 22.36
C ASP A 32 -14.95 15.80 22.61
N LEU A 33 -13.69 16.27 22.56
CA LEU A 33 -12.52 15.43 22.84
C LEU A 33 -12.56 14.84 24.27
N MET A 34 -13.00 15.62 25.25
CA MET A 34 -13.19 15.15 26.62
C MET A 34 -14.34 14.14 26.74
N GLN A 35 -15.45 14.35 26.02
CA GLN A 35 -16.57 13.42 25.98
C GLN A 35 -16.17 12.08 25.33
N GLN A 36 -15.38 12.12 24.26
CA GLN A 36 -14.83 10.92 23.61
C GLN A 36 -13.90 10.14 24.55
N VAL A 37 -13.04 10.82 25.31
CA VAL A 37 -12.18 10.17 26.31
C VAL A 37 -13.03 9.48 27.38
N ARG A 38 -14.09 10.13 27.87
CA ARG A 38 -15.01 9.53 28.86
C ARG A 38 -15.76 8.34 28.30
N ALA A 39 -16.36 8.46 27.12
CA ALA A 39 -17.10 7.37 26.47
C ALA A 39 -16.21 6.14 26.22
N HIS A 40 -14.95 6.37 25.81
CA HIS A 40 -13.98 5.28 25.66
C HIS A 40 -13.55 4.68 27.00
N ALA A 41 -13.38 5.49 28.05
CA ALA A 41 -13.08 4.97 29.39
C ALA A 41 -14.23 4.10 29.91
N GLU A 42 -15.48 4.54 29.74
CA GLU A 42 -16.70 3.80 30.11
C GLU A 42 -16.87 2.50 29.31
N THR A 43 -16.56 2.51 28.01
CA THR A 43 -16.60 1.30 27.16
C THR A 43 -15.54 0.28 27.59
N LEU A 44 -14.34 0.75 27.96
CA LEU A 44 -13.28 -0.11 28.47
C LEU A 44 -13.60 -0.67 29.86
N GLU A 45 -14.20 0.13 30.73
CA GLU A 45 -14.62 -0.29 32.07
C GLU A 45 -15.77 -1.31 32.01
N ALA A 46 -16.69 -1.15 31.04
CA ALA A 46 -17.82 -2.06 30.82
C ALA A 46 -17.45 -3.35 30.07
N TRP A 47 -16.19 -3.54 29.64
CA TRP A 47 -15.76 -4.69 28.82
C TRP A 47 -16.63 -4.93 27.57
N ASN A 48 -17.27 -3.88 27.07
CA ASN A 48 -18.12 -3.97 25.89
C ASN A 48 -17.23 -3.86 24.65
N LEU A 49 -16.90 -5.01 24.06
CA LEU A 49 -16.06 -5.14 22.85
C LEU A 49 -16.86 -5.04 21.54
N ASP A 50 -18.15 -4.65 21.59
CA ASP A 50 -18.83 -4.21 20.38
C ASP A 50 -17.99 -3.09 19.75
N PRO A 51 -17.77 -3.08 18.43
CA PRO A 51 -17.01 -2.03 17.78
C PRO A 51 -17.77 -0.71 17.96
N GLY A 52 -17.41 0.01 19.03
CA GLY A 52 -17.81 1.38 19.22
C GLY A 52 -17.45 2.12 17.93
N ARG A 53 -18.45 2.80 17.33
CA ARG A 53 -18.30 3.62 16.13
C ARG A 53 -17.46 4.88 16.41
N GLY A 54 -16.29 4.71 17.00
CA GLY A 54 -15.32 5.76 17.27
C GLY A 54 -14.54 6.07 16.00
N TYR A 55 -15.10 6.92 15.16
CA TYR A 55 -14.36 7.56 14.08
C TYR A 55 -13.30 8.46 14.72
N VAL A 56 -12.02 8.23 14.41
CA VAL A 56 -11.02 9.30 14.50
C VAL A 56 -11.26 10.21 13.31
N ALA A 57 -12.21 11.13 13.44
CA ALA A 57 -12.34 12.25 12.52
C ALA A 57 -11.25 13.26 12.89
N ALA A 58 -10.08 13.11 12.30
CA ALA A 58 -9.18 14.24 12.12
C ALA A 58 -9.62 14.97 10.86
N GLU A 59 -10.73 15.71 10.92
CA GLU A 59 -11.16 16.58 9.82
C GLU A 59 -11.83 17.85 10.38
N ASP A 60 -11.01 18.86 10.68
CA ASP A 60 -11.44 20.24 10.97
C ASP A 60 -11.78 21.02 9.69
N GLY A 61 -12.02 20.32 8.58
CA GLY A 61 -12.55 20.92 7.37
C GLY A 61 -14.02 20.58 7.29
N THR A 62 -14.89 21.57 7.10
CA THR A 62 -16.21 21.30 6.51
C THR A 62 -15.97 20.45 5.26
N ARG A 63 -16.28 19.14 5.34
CA ARG A 63 -16.26 18.30 4.14
C ARG A 63 -17.14 19.01 3.12
N PRO A 64 -16.63 19.33 1.93
CA PRO A 64 -17.47 19.92 0.91
C PRO A 64 -18.69 19.02 0.73
N ASP A 65 -19.84 19.59 0.39
CA ASP A 65 -20.98 18.73 0.09
C ASP A 65 -20.65 17.86 -1.13
N PRO A 66 -21.09 16.60 -1.16
CA PRO A 66 -20.97 15.79 -2.35
C PRO A 66 -21.68 16.49 -3.51
N PRO A 67 -21.18 16.38 -4.75
CA PRO A 67 -21.66 17.18 -5.87
C PRO A 67 -23.12 16.89 -6.24
N LYS A 68 -23.64 15.71 -5.88
CA LYS A 68 -25.05 15.32 -6.01
C LYS A 68 -25.37 14.14 -5.08
N PRO A 69 -26.66 13.81 -4.84
CA PRO A 69 -27.02 12.60 -4.12
C PRO A 69 -26.41 11.34 -4.77
N PRO A 70 -25.86 10.39 -3.99
CA PRO A 70 -25.34 9.16 -4.55
C PRO A 70 -26.50 8.32 -5.13
N PRO A 71 -26.25 7.58 -6.22
CA PRO A 71 -27.20 6.65 -6.80
C PRO A 71 -27.42 5.46 -5.85
N PRO A 72 -28.55 4.74 -5.98
CA PRO A 72 -28.81 3.55 -5.17
C PRO A 72 -27.63 2.58 -5.15
N GLY A 73 -27.32 2.05 -3.96
CA GLY A 73 -26.20 1.13 -3.77
C GLY A 73 -24.81 1.75 -3.77
N HIS A 74 -24.72 3.09 -3.77
CA HIS A 74 -23.43 3.81 -3.74
C HIS A 74 -23.34 4.78 -2.57
N THR A 75 -22.10 5.13 -2.23
CA THR A 75 -21.77 6.20 -1.29
C THR A 75 -20.62 7.02 -1.83
N TRP A 76 -20.58 8.29 -1.46
CA TRP A 76 -19.48 9.17 -1.79
C TRP A 76 -18.30 8.93 -0.86
N TYR A 77 -17.09 9.07 -1.40
CA TYR A 77 -15.88 9.21 -0.62
C TYR A 77 -14.97 10.22 -1.31
N GLN A 78 -14.14 10.90 -0.53
CA GLN A 78 -13.21 11.89 -1.03
C GLN A 78 -11.78 11.36 -0.92
N VAL A 79 -10.97 11.57 -1.96
CA VAL A 79 -9.52 11.32 -1.94
C VAL A 79 -8.86 12.58 -2.49
N ASP A 80 -7.98 13.19 -1.69
CA ASP A 80 -7.23 14.40 -2.06
C ASP A 80 -8.13 15.50 -2.65
N GLY A 81 -9.22 15.81 -1.95
CA GLY A 81 -10.18 16.84 -2.37
C GLY A 81 -11.13 16.42 -3.51
N THR A 82 -10.91 15.28 -4.17
CA THR A 82 -11.71 14.82 -5.30
C THR A 82 -12.80 13.84 -4.86
N TRP A 83 -14.02 14.03 -5.35
CA TRP A 83 -15.16 13.16 -5.07
C TRP A 83 -15.18 11.91 -5.94
N TYR A 84 -15.38 10.76 -5.29
CA TYR A 84 -15.51 9.46 -5.93
C TYR A 84 -16.76 8.73 -5.43
N LEU A 85 -17.35 7.92 -6.32
CA LEU A 85 -18.43 6.99 -5.99
C LEU A 85 -17.84 5.62 -5.71
N ARG A 86 -18.24 5.01 -4.59
CA ARG A 86 -17.99 3.59 -4.29
C ARG A 86 -19.32 2.88 -4.04
N ARG A 87 -19.37 1.58 -4.31
CA ARG A 87 -20.52 0.75 -3.94
C ARG A 87 -20.57 0.53 -2.42
N LEU A 88 -21.76 0.38 -1.88
CA LEU A 88 -21.96 0.01 -0.49
C LEU A 88 -21.48 -1.43 -0.24
N VAL A 89 -20.82 -1.64 0.90
CA VAL A 89 -20.33 -2.96 1.32
C VAL A 89 -21.54 -3.86 1.59
N GLY A 90 -21.54 -5.07 1.02
CA GLY A 90 -22.64 -6.04 1.15
C GLY A 90 -23.63 -6.08 -0.02
N GLU A 91 -23.61 -5.10 -0.92
CA GLU A 91 -24.39 -5.14 -2.16
C GLU A 91 -23.60 -5.84 -3.28
N THR A 92 -23.51 -7.17 -3.22
CA THR A 92 -22.75 -7.99 -4.18
C THR A 92 -23.56 -8.47 -5.39
N GLY A 93 -24.83 -8.04 -5.54
CA GLY A 93 -25.68 -8.42 -6.67
C GLY A 93 -26.30 -7.24 -7.40
N ASN A 94 -25.97 -7.07 -8.69
CA ASN A 94 -26.64 -6.21 -9.68
C ASN A 94 -26.51 -4.68 -9.60
N VAL A 95 -25.76 -4.10 -8.66
CA VAL A 95 -25.51 -2.64 -8.71
C VAL A 95 -24.43 -2.31 -9.75
N PRO A 96 -24.78 -1.62 -10.87
CA PRO A 96 -23.83 -1.25 -11.90
C PRO A 96 -22.77 -0.34 -11.30
N LYS A 97 -21.50 -0.57 -11.66
CA LYS A 97 -20.42 0.31 -11.23
C LYS A 97 -20.62 1.68 -11.88
N GLN A 98 -20.53 2.74 -11.09
CA GLN A 98 -20.72 4.12 -11.56
C GLN A 98 -19.58 5.00 -11.08
N ARG A 99 -19.28 6.05 -11.86
CA ARG A 99 -18.28 7.06 -11.52
C ARG A 99 -18.84 8.46 -11.72
N TYR A 100 -18.33 9.41 -10.97
CA TYR A 100 -18.60 10.84 -11.17
C TYR A 100 -17.60 11.39 -12.20
N ASP A 101 -18.12 12.04 -13.22
CA ASP A 101 -17.31 12.81 -14.17
C ASP A 101 -17.35 14.29 -13.77
N PRO A 102 -16.25 14.84 -13.23
CA PRO A 102 -16.22 16.23 -12.77
C PRO A 102 -16.30 17.24 -13.92
N LYS A 103 -16.00 16.87 -15.17
CA LYS A 103 -16.09 17.77 -16.32
C LYS A 103 -17.54 18.02 -16.73
N THR A 104 -18.34 16.95 -16.73
CA THR A 104 -19.75 17.01 -17.11
C THR A 104 -20.66 17.22 -15.89
N GLY A 105 -20.15 16.99 -14.69
CA GLY A 105 -20.94 16.93 -13.46
C GLY A 105 -21.84 15.70 -13.42
N GLU A 106 -21.63 14.70 -14.29
CA GLU A 106 -22.54 13.55 -14.43
C GLU A 106 -22.10 12.30 -13.68
N ILE A 107 -23.08 11.44 -13.33
CA ILE A 107 -22.76 10.07 -12.89
C ILE A 107 -22.93 9.18 -14.10
N VAL A 108 -21.83 8.58 -14.52
CA VAL A 108 -21.80 7.72 -15.72
C VAL A 108 -21.49 6.28 -15.31
N PRO A 109 -21.93 5.29 -16.11
CA PRO A 109 -21.45 3.93 -15.94
C PRO A 109 -19.92 3.89 -15.93
N ASP A 110 -19.37 3.21 -14.93
CA ASP A 110 -17.96 2.87 -14.85
C ASP A 110 -17.82 1.46 -15.42
N ASP A 111 -17.63 1.39 -16.74
CA ASP A 111 -17.37 0.16 -17.48
C ASP A 111 -16.04 -0.53 -17.11
N GLY A 112 -15.30 0.03 -16.14
CA GLY A 112 -13.99 -0.46 -15.71
C GLY A 112 -12.85 -0.11 -16.66
N ALA A 113 -13.16 0.38 -17.87
CA ALA A 113 -12.17 0.97 -18.74
C ALA A 113 -11.95 2.41 -18.26
N ARG A 114 -10.92 2.62 -17.43
CA ARG A 114 -10.35 3.97 -17.35
C ARG A 114 -9.96 4.33 -18.78
N GLN A 115 -10.78 5.14 -19.46
CA GLN A 115 -10.31 5.91 -20.60
C GLN A 115 -9.35 6.93 -20.02
N ASP A 116 -8.12 6.46 -19.73
CA ASP A 116 -7.01 7.33 -19.47
C ASP A 116 -6.95 8.28 -20.67
N GLY A 117 -6.98 9.58 -20.41
CA GLY A 117 -6.97 10.58 -21.47
C GLY A 117 -5.77 10.35 -22.41
N VAL A 118 -5.91 10.81 -23.64
CA VAL A 118 -4.79 10.91 -24.58
C VAL A 118 -4.27 12.33 -24.58
N PHE A 119 -2.98 12.50 -24.80
CA PHE A 119 -2.44 13.83 -25.07
C PHE A 119 -2.86 14.28 -26.46
N ASP A 120 -3.04 15.60 -26.61
CA ASP A 120 -3.30 16.19 -27.91
C ASP A 120 -2.18 15.85 -28.89
N PRO A 121 -2.45 15.68 -30.20
CA PRO A 121 -1.44 15.28 -31.18
C PRO A 121 -0.20 16.20 -31.25
N GLY A 122 -0.31 17.46 -30.78
CA GLY A 122 0.78 18.42 -30.73
C GLY A 122 1.35 18.66 -29.32
N ALA A 123 0.95 17.87 -28.32
CA ALA A 123 1.46 18.02 -26.96
C ALA A 123 2.97 17.80 -26.91
N THR A 124 3.68 18.66 -26.18
CA THR A 124 5.11 18.52 -25.91
C THR A 124 5.34 17.65 -24.68
N ARG A 125 6.60 17.27 -24.42
CA ARG A 125 6.95 16.50 -23.22
C ARG A 125 6.78 17.33 -21.96
N GLU A 126 7.04 18.63 -22.04
CA GLU A 126 6.83 19.61 -20.99
C GLU A 126 5.32 19.73 -20.68
N ASP A 127 4.47 19.85 -21.70
CA ASP A 127 3.00 19.84 -21.51
C ASP A 127 2.55 18.53 -20.86
N ALA A 128 3.11 17.41 -21.30
CA ALA A 128 2.79 16.11 -20.72
C ALA A 128 3.27 15.97 -19.28
N PHE A 129 4.45 16.51 -18.95
CA PHE A 129 5.00 16.52 -17.60
C PHE A 129 4.10 17.30 -16.65
N ASP A 130 3.70 18.51 -17.05
CA ASP A 130 2.80 19.36 -16.27
C ASP A 130 1.42 18.73 -16.11
N LEU A 131 0.83 18.21 -17.20
CA LEU A 131 -0.50 17.59 -17.17
C LEU A 131 -0.54 16.31 -16.33
N LEU A 132 0.56 15.55 -16.29
CA LEU A 132 0.67 14.39 -15.42
C LEU A 132 0.86 14.76 -13.94
N GLY A 133 1.08 16.04 -13.61
CA GLY A 133 1.31 16.54 -12.26
C GLY A 133 2.79 16.53 -11.84
N GLY A 134 3.74 16.60 -12.77
CA GLY A 134 5.18 16.53 -12.47
C GLY A 134 5.68 17.65 -11.57
N ASN A 135 4.98 18.80 -11.58
CA ASN A 135 5.22 19.96 -10.72
C ASN A 135 4.30 20.01 -9.47
N ASP A 136 3.45 19.01 -9.27
CA ASP A 136 2.55 18.92 -8.13
C ASP A 136 2.98 17.77 -7.19
N ALA A 137 3.69 18.12 -6.12
CA ALA A 137 4.18 17.21 -5.08
C ALA A 137 3.08 16.39 -4.38
N SER A 138 1.82 16.82 -4.45
CA SER A 138 0.70 16.06 -3.89
C SER A 138 0.20 14.96 -4.82
N SER A 139 0.44 15.08 -6.13
CA SER A 139 0.02 14.11 -7.12
C SER A 139 0.89 12.83 -7.06
N PRO A 140 0.35 11.65 -7.41
CA PRO A 140 1.15 10.42 -7.49
C PRO A 140 2.36 10.50 -8.42
N PHE A 141 2.30 11.34 -9.47
CA PHE A 141 3.42 11.53 -10.39
C PHE A 141 4.44 12.52 -9.84
N GLY A 142 4.01 13.66 -9.31
CA GLY A 142 4.92 14.63 -8.69
C GLY A 142 5.63 14.08 -7.46
N ARG A 143 4.96 13.27 -6.61
CA ARG A 143 5.64 12.52 -5.53
C ARG A 143 6.79 11.65 -6.04
N TYR A 144 6.59 10.99 -7.17
CA TYR A 144 7.62 10.18 -7.80
C TYR A 144 8.78 11.05 -8.30
N ILE A 145 8.49 12.19 -8.94
CA ILE A 145 9.51 13.16 -9.36
C ILE A 145 10.30 13.69 -8.16
N ASP A 146 9.63 14.08 -7.08
CA ASP A 146 10.27 14.57 -5.87
C ASP A 146 11.15 13.52 -5.20
N ALA A 147 10.74 12.25 -5.21
CA ALA A 147 11.58 11.14 -4.75
C ALA A 147 12.87 11.05 -5.58
N LEU A 148 12.79 11.16 -6.92
CA LEU A 148 13.97 11.13 -7.78
C LEU A 148 14.91 12.32 -7.52
N LYS A 149 14.36 13.53 -7.29
CA LYS A 149 15.16 14.73 -6.93
C LYS A 149 15.88 14.52 -5.60
N GLN A 150 15.17 14.03 -4.59
CA GLN A 150 15.74 13.75 -3.26
C GLN A 150 16.82 12.69 -3.29
N LEU A 151 16.72 11.72 -4.21
CA LEU A 151 17.74 10.70 -4.44
C LEU A 151 18.91 11.19 -5.31
N GLY A 152 18.86 12.42 -5.83
CA GLY A 152 19.86 12.93 -6.78
C GLY A 152 19.89 12.15 -8.10
N LEU A 153 18.80 11.47 -8.45
CA LEU A 153 18.68 10.71 -9.69
C LEU A 153 18.27 11.59 -10.87
N ILE A 154 17.71 12.76 -10.59
CA ILE A 154 17.37 13.78 -11.58
C ILE A 154 17.74 15.18 -11.08
N GLU A 155 17.82 16.13 -12.00
CA GLU A 155 18.03 17.55 -11.70
C GLU A 155 16.99 18.09 -10.69
N ASN A 156 17.46 18.82 -9.66
CA ASN A 156 16.58 19.49 -8.72
C ASN A 156 16.08 20.83 -9.30
N SER A 157 15.21 20.74 -10.31
CA SER A 157 14.58 21.88 -10.98
C SER A 157 13.08 21.64 -11.19
N ALA A 158 12.32 22.68 -11.56
CA ALA A 158 10.91 22.52 -11.92
C ALA A 158 10.73 21.67 -13.21
N TYR A 159 11.70 21.75 -14.12
CA TYR A 159 11.69 21.00 -15.38
C TYR A 159 12.99 20.19 -15.49
N PRO A 160 13.08 19.03 -14.81
CA PRO A 160 14.27 18.18 -14.82
C PRO A 160 14.48 17.64 -16.25
N SER A 161 15.48 18.18 -16.93
CA SER A 161 15.66 17.95 -18.37
C SER A 161 16.06 16.50 -18.67
N ASP A 162 16.78 15.89 -17.75
CA ASP A 162 17.13 14.47 -17.73
C ASP A 162 15.90 13.55 -17.61
N PHE A 163 14.90 13.90 -16.78
CA PHE A 163 13.65 13.16 -16.71
C PHE A 163 12.78 13.38 -17.95
N ILE A 164 12.53 14.64 -18.30
CA ILE A 164 11.66 15.01 -19.42
C ILE A 164 12.21 14.42 -20.72
N GLY A 165 13.53 14.40 -20.90
CA GLY A 165 14.20 13.79 -22.05
C GLY A 165 13.93 12.28 -22.21
N GLN A 166 13.65 11.55 -21.12
CA GLN A 166 13.29 10.13 -21.15
C GLN A 166 11.80 9.88 -21.44
N MET A 167 10.96 10.92 -21.41
CA MET A 167 9.56 10.75 -21.77
C MET A 167 9.43 10.40 -23.26
N PRO A 168 8.58 9.43 -23.65
CA PRO A 168 8.26 9.23 -25.06
C PRO A 168 7.53 10.47 -25.59
N ASP A 169 7.56 10.66 -26.91
CA ASP A 169 6.73 11.68 -27.58
C ASP A 169 5.25 11.48 -27.20
N PRO A 170 4.62 12.44 -26.50
CA PRO A 170 3.29 12.23 -25.94
C PRO A 170 2.17 12.36 -26.97
N GLY A 171 2.40 13.00 -28.13
CA GLY A 171 1.35 13.29 -29.12
C GLY A 171 0.47 12.08 -29.45
N GLY A 172 -0.83 12.17 -29.16
CA GLY A 172 -1.82 11.11 -29.42
C GLY A 172 -1.67 9.85 -28.56
N ARG A 173 -0.77 9.82 -27.57
CA ARG A 173 -0.58 8.69 -26.66
C ARG A 173 -1.44 8.84 -25.41
N GLY A 174 -1.81 7.70 -24.81
CA GLY A 174 -2.48 7.68 -23.52
C GLY A 174 -1.57 8.13 -22.37
N TYR A 175 -2.12 8.86 -21.40
CA TYR A 175 -1.42 9.38 -20.22
C TYR A 175 -0.65 8.30 -19.47
N ARG A 176 -1.29 7.15 -19.25
CA ARG A 176 -0.66 6.01 -18.57
C ARG A 176 0.53 5.46 -19.33
N GLY A 177 0.46 5.40 -20.65
CA GLY A 177 1.54 4.89 -21.50
C GLY A 177 2.79 5.75 -21.41
N VAL A 178 2.62 7.08 -21.53
CA VAL A 178 3.73 8.05 -21.39
C VAL A 178 4.30 8.00 -19.98
N ARG A 179 3.45 8.08 -18.94
CA ARG A 179 3.89 8.03 -17.54
C ARG A 179 4.64 6.74 -17.23
N HIS A 180 4.11 5.58 -17.62
CA HIS A 180 4.74 4.29 -17.34
C HIS A 180 6.10 4.17 -18.01
N LYS A 181 6.21 4.55 -19.29
CA LYS A 181 7.47 4.51 -20.04
C LYS A 181 8.52 5.47 -19.49
N ALA A 182 8.12 6.68 -19.10
CA ALA A 182 9.01 7.63 -18.45
C ALA A 182 9.59 7.10 -17.13
N LYS A 183 8.75 6.43 -16.31
CA LYS A 183 9.18 5.83 -15.03
C LYS A 183 10.07 4.60 -15.19
N GLU A 184 9.98 3.86 -16.29
CA GLU A 184 10.64 2.57 -16.46
C GLU A 184 12.17 2.67 -16.29
N TYR A 185 12.79 3.69 -16.89
CA TYR A 185 14.23 3.97 -16.78
C TYR A 185 14.64 4.27 -15.33
N PHE A 186 13.93 5.20 -14.68
CA PHE A 186 14.27 5.64 -13.33
C PHE A 186 13.93 4.60 -12.26
N ASN A 187 12.95 3.73 -12.50
CA ASN A 187 12.74 2.55 -11.66
C ASN A 187 13.96 1.63 -11.67
N GLY A 188 14.65 1.50 -12.82
CA GLY A 188 15.93 0.79 -12.90
C GLY A 188 17.01 1.48 -12.05
N LYS A 189 17.11 2.82 -12.12
CA LYS A 189 18.06 3.58 -11.31
C LYS A 189 17.78 3.51 -9.81
N MET A 190 16.52 3.59 -9.38
CA MET A 190 16.17 3.37 -7.98
C MET A 190 16.51 1.95 -7.54
N LEU A 191 16.28 0.95 -8.38
CA LEU A 191 16.63 -0.43 -8.06
C LEU A 191 18.14 -0.60 -7.92
N GLU A 192 18.95 -0.05 -8.82
CA GLU A 192 20.42 -0.02 -8.69
C GLU A 192 20.86 0.56 -7.33
N LEU A 193 20.25 1.67 -6.88
CA LEU A 193 20.55 2.24 -5.56
C LEU A 193 20.23 1.29 -4.40
N ILE A 194 19.21 0.45 -4.56
CA ILE A 194 18.71 -0.47 -3.53
C ILE A 194 19.50 -1.78 -3.55
N THR A 195 20.05 -2.20 -4.68
CA THR A 195 20.66 -3.54 -4.86
C THR A 195 22.17 -3.53 -5.15
N ASP A 196 22.80 -2.36 -5.31
CA ASP A 196 24.25 -2.25 -5.53
C ASP A 196 25.05 -2.81 -4.34
N ARG A 197 25.64 -3.98 -4.55
CA ARG A 197 26.34 -4.72 -3.49
C ARG A 197 27.56 -4.00 -2.93
N VAL A 198 28.24 -3.17 -3.73
CA VAL A 198 29.44 -2.44 -3.28
C VAL A 198 28.99 -1.34 -2.34
N ARG A 199 28.03 -0.52 -2.77
CA ARG A 199 27.47 0.55 -1.93
C ARG A 199 26.83 0.00 -0.66
N LEU A 200 26.06 -1.08 -0.77
CA LEU A 200 25.32 -1.62 0.38
C LEU A 200 26.25 -2.16 1.49
N ARG A 201 27.47 -2.61 1.17
CA ARG A 201 28.45 -3.01 2.19
C ARG A 201 28.93 -1.83 3.05
N GLU A 202 28.81 -0.61 2.54
CA GLU A 202 29.12 0.63 3.27
C GLU A 202 27.90 1.17 4.03
N HIS A 203 26.71 0.62 3.80
CA HIS A 203 25.48 1.06 4.44
C HIS A 203 25.45 0.62 5.93
N PRO A 204 25.04 1.48 6.88
CA PRO A 204 25.05 1.15 8.31
C PRO A 204 24.31 -0.14 8.69
N ALA A 205 23.17 -0.40 8.05
CA ALA A 205 22.38 -1.61 8.29
C ALA A 205 23.09 -2.92 7.86
N TYR A 206 24.13 -2.84 7.01
CA TYR A 206 24.97 -4.01 6.71
C TYR A 206 25.80 -4.39 7.92
N GLN A 207 26.50 -3.42 8.52
CA GLN A 207 27.33 -3.67 9.70
C GLN A 207 26.47 -4.10 10.89
N GLU A 208 25.30 -3.47 11.08
CA GLU A 208 24.32 -3.88 12.08
C GLU A 208 23.90 -5.36 11.91
N GLY A 209 23.66 -5.80 10.67
CA GLY A 209 23.36 -7.20 10.39
C GLY A 209 24.49 -8.15 10.77
N ILE A 210 25.74 -7.79 10.44
CA ILE A 210 26.93 -8.56 10.84
C ILE A 210 27.03 -8.63 12.38
N ASP A 211 26.83 -7.52 13.07
CA ASP A 211 26.88 -7.44 14.53
C ASP A 211 25.77 -8.29 15.18
N ASN A 212 24.62 -8.42 14.52
CA ASN A 212 23.51 -9.29 14.91
C ASN A 212 23.70 -10.78 14.52
N GLY A 213 24.87 -11.12 13.94
CA GLY A 213 25.23 -12.49 13.57
C GLY A 213 24.56 -12.98 12.29
N LEU A 214 24.22 -12.09 11.36
CA LEU A 214 23.87 -12.45 9.99
C LEU A 214 25.11 -12.85 9.19
N THR A 215 24.91 -13.73 8.21
CA THR A 215 25.94 -13.97 7.19
C THR A 215 26.13 -12.71 6.31
N PRO A 216 27.26 -12.58 5.60
CA PRO A 216 27.48 -11.46 4.68
C PRO A 216 26.39 -11.26 3.63
N ASP A 217 25.76 -12.34 3.14
CA ASP A 217 24.69 -12.25 2.15
C ASP A 217 23.35 -11.83 2.80
N GLU A 218 23.04 -12.32 3.99
CA GLU A 218 21.86 -11.88 4.76
C GLU A 218 21.97 -10.41 5.20
N ALA A 219 23.15 -9.98 5.67
CA ALA A 219 23.43 -8.58 6.00
C ALA A 219 23.28 -7.67 4.78
N LEU A 220 23.65 -8.15 3.60
CA LEU A 220 23.45 -7.44 2.34
C LEU A 220 21.96 -7.29 2.00
N VAL A 221 21.16 -8.35 2.18
CA VAL A 221 19.70 -8.28 2.02
C VAL A 221 19.09 -7.31 3.03
N GLN A 222 19.54 -7.32 4.30
CA GLN A 222 19.07 -6.37 5.31
C GLN A 222 19.36 -4.92 4.90
N ALA A 223 20.58 -4.62 4.45
CA ALA A 223 20.95 -3.29 3.98
C ALA A 223 20.11 -2.87 2.77
N SER A 224 19.95 -3.78 1.81
CA SER A 224 19.11 -3.56 0.62
C SER A 224 17.66 -3.27 1.01
N ARG A 225 17.09 -4.05 1.93
CA ARG A 225 15.73 -3.84 2.46
C ARG A 225 15.59 -2.48 3.15
N ALA A 226 16.58 -2.05 3.93
CA ALA A 226 16.55 -0.75 4.60
C ALA A 226 16.45 0.40 3.57
N GLU A 227 17.20 0.31 2.48
CA GLU A 227 17.08 1.25 1.35
C GLU A 227 15.74 1.13 0.63
N LEU A 228 15.23 -0.09 0.39
CA LEU A 228 13.89 -0.28 -0.20
C LEU A 228 12.82 0.43 0.63
N VAL A 229 12.79 0.24 1.95
CA VAL A 229 11.78 0.84 2.83
C VAL A 229 11.90 2.36 2.80
N ARG A 230 13.11 2.89 2.98
CA ARG A 230 13.39 4.34 2.93
C ARG A 230 12.93 4.96 1.62
N ILE A 231 13.20 4.33 0.48
CA ILE A 231 12.80 4.84 -0.83
C ILE A 231 11.29 4.71 -1.04
N SER A 232 10.71 3.58 -0.63
CA SER A 232 9.28 3.31 -0.78
C SER A 232 8.41 4.33 -0.03
N ASP A 233 8.87 4.85 1.11
CA ASP A 233 8.11 5.86 1.86
C ASP A 233 7.95 7.20 1.14
N MET A 234 8.84 7.52 0.20
CA MET A 234 8.70 8.71 -0.65
C MET A 234 7.66 8.51 -1.76
N LEU A 235 7.37 7.25 -2.12
CA LEU A 235 6.60 6.89 -3.30
C LEU A 235 5.09 6.75 -3.02
N HIS A 236 4.30 6.90 -4.08
CA HIS A 236 2.88 6.53 -4.07
C HIS A 236 2.73 4.99 -4.00
N SER A 237 1.61 4.50 -3.45
CA SER A 237 1.37 3.07 -3.19
C SER A 237 1.59 2.16 -4.41
N SER A 238 1.17 2.60 -5.60
CA SER A 238 1.39 1.86 -6.84
C SER A 238 2.86 1.69 -7.20
N ASP A 239 3.68 2.72 -6.98
CA ASP A 239 5.12 2.67 -7.29
C ASP A 239 5.88 1.86 -6.23
N ARG A 240 5.43 1.90 -4.96
CA ARG A 240 5.93 1.02 -3.89
C ARG A 240 5.77 -0.45 -4.25
N GLY A 241 4.59 -0.85 -4.72
CA GLY A 241 4.32 -2.24 -5.13
C GLY A 241 5.30 -2.69 -6.21
N SER A 242 5.37 -1.96 -7.33
CA SER A 242 6.26 -2.31 -8.44
C SER A 242 7.75 -2.32 -8.06
N LEU A 243 8.19 -1.42 -7.16
CA LEU A 243 9.57 -1.41 -6.68
C LEU A 243 9.86 -2.61 -5.77
N GLY A 244 8.92 -2.96 -4.88
CA GLY A 244 9.02 -4.12 -3.99
C GLY A 244 9.07 -5.44 -4.75
N GLU A 245 8.25 -5.58 -5.81
CA GLU A 245 8.28 -6.74 -6.72
C GLU A 245 9.65 -6.92 -7.37
N ARG A 246 10.19 -5.85 -7.96
CA ARG A 246 11.52 -5.88 -8.61
C ARG A 246 12.63 -6.20 -7.61
N TRP A 247 12.57 -5.59 -6.43
CA TRP A 247 13.53 -5.86 -5.37
C TRP A 247 13.53 -7.32 -4.93
N TYR A 248 12.34 -7.92 -4.75
CA TYR A 248 12.23 -9.32 -4.37
C TYR A 248 12.85 -10.23 -5.44
N LEU A 249 12.59 -9.96 -6.72
CA LEU A 249 13.20 -10.73 -7.82
C LEU A 249 14.72 -10.67 -7.79
N ASP A 250 15.28 -9.46 -7.65
CA ASP A 250 16.73 -9.25 -7.69
C ASP A 250 17.45 -9.82 -6.48
N MET A 251 16.81 -9.80 -5.30
CA MET A 251 17.46 -10.11 -4.03
C MET A 251 17.13 -11.50 -3.47
N LEU A 252 15.95 -12.04 -3.77
CA LEU A 252 15.38 -13.18 -3.03
C LEU A 252 14.83 -14.31 -3.90
N ALA A 253 14.44 -14.04 -5.15
CA ALA A 253 13.85 -15.06 -6.01
C ALA A 253 14.91 -15.97 -6.65
N SER A 254 14.52 -17.20 -7.00
CA SER A 254 15.39 -18.10 -7.76
C SER A 254 15.51 -17.67 -9.23
N ASP A 255 16.59 -18.10 -9.88
CA ASP A 255 16.75 -17.99 -11.33
C ASP A 255 15.55 -18.63 -12.05
N GLY A 256 14.89 -17.85 -12.91
CA GLY A 256 13.73 -18.31 -13.68
C GLY A 256 12.36 -17.97 -13.07
N ALA A 257 12.31 -17.35 -11.89
CA ALA A 257 11.07 -16.80 -11.34
C ALA A 257 10.37 -15.87 -12.35
N GLN A 258 9.05 -15.95 -12.42
CA GLN A 258 8.22 -15.21 -13.37
C GLN A 258 7.34 -14.20 -12.65
N THR A 259 7.12 -13.04 -13.26
CA THR A 259 6.31 -11.96 -12.68
C THR A 259 4.94 -11.85 -13.31
N GLN A 260 4.00 -11.26 -12.57
CA GLN A 260 2.69 -10.87 -13.08
C GLN A 260 1.97 -12.01 -13.81
N VAL A 261 2.00 -13.20 -13.19
CA VAL A 261 1.45 -14.43 -13.76
C VAL A 261 -0.07 -14.38 -13.66
N ARG A 262 -0.73 -14.26 -14.81
CA ARG A 262 -2.19 -14.19 -14.87
C ARG A 262 -2.82 -15.54 -14.55
N PHE A 263 -3.83 -15.50 -13.68
CA PHE A 263 -4.75 -16.58 -13.39
C PHE A 263 -6.18 -16.12 -13.69
N SER A 264 -6.71 -16.57 -14.83
CA SER A 264 -8.01 -16.11 -15.32
C SER A 264 -9.17 -16.76 -14.57
N GLN A 265 -10.34 -16.10 -14.59
CA GLN A 265 -11.58 -16.70 -14.07
C GLN A 265 -11.92 -18.03 -14.77
N GLN A 266 -11.57 -18.15 -16.05
CA GLN A 266 -11.75 -19.39 -16.80
C GLN A 266 -10.83 -20.50 -16.28
N ASP A 267 -9.52 -20.25 -16.16
CA ASP A 267 -8.57 -21.24 -15.65
C ASP A 267 -8.91 -21.64 -14.20
N ALA A 268 -9.44 -20.71 -13.40
CA ALA A 268 -9.93 -21.00 -12.05
C ALA A 268 -11.19 -21.89 -12.07
N ALA A 269 -12.17 -21.56 -12.91
CA ALA A 269 -13.42 -22.31 -13.00
C ALA A 269 -13.20 -23.75 -13.50
N GLU A 270 -12.29 -23.95 -14.45
CA GLU A 270 -11.85 -25.28 -14.92
C GLU A 270 -11.28 -26.15 -13.80
N GLN A 271 -10.88 -25.53 -12.68
CA GLN A 271 -10.28 -26.18 -11.51
C GLN A 271 -11.16 -26.09 -10.25
N GLY A 272 -12.46 -25.83 -10.44
CA GLY A 272 -13.46 -25.79 -9.38
C GLY A 272 -13.32 -24.58 -8.44
N LEU A 273 -12.68 -23.50 -8.88
CA LEU A 273 -12.52 -22.27 -8.10
C LEU A 273 -13.29 -21.11 -8.75
N THR A 274 -14.10 -20.42 -7.97
CA THR A 274 -14.78 -19.20 -8.42
C THR A 274 -14.06 -17.96 -7.89
N LEU A 275 -13.56 -17.14 -8.82
CA LEU A 275 -12.94 -15.84 -8.56
C LEU A 275 -13.87 -14.71 -9.02
N GLY A 276 -13.91 -13.61 -8.27
CA GLY A 276 -14.75 -12.45 -8.63
C GLY A 276 -14.26 -11.67 -9.85
N LYS A 277 -12.98 -11.79 -10.20
CA LYS A 277 -12.32 -11.23 -11.39
C LYS A 277 -10.99 -11.96 -11.60
N ASP A 278 -10.35 -11.77 -12.75
CA ASP A 278 -9.00 -12.27 -12.99
C ASP A 278 -8.01 -11.82 -11.90
N ARG A 279 -7.01 -12.64 -11.64
CA ARG A 279 -5.92 -12.33 -10.72
C ARG A 279 -4.59 -12.36 -11.46
N ASN A 280 -3.67 -11.54 -11.00
CA ASN A 280 -2.27 -11.63 -11.37
C ASN A 280 -1.52 -11.95 -10.09
N ILE A 281 -0.77 -13.04 -10.10
CA ILE A 281 0.15 -13.38 -9.03
C ILE A 281 1.41 -12.54 -9.26
N ASP A 282 1.89 -11.84 -8.23
CA ASP A 282 3.05 -10.97 -8.37
C ASP A 282 4.27 -11.75 -8.86
N ILE A 283 4.60 -12.87 -8.21
CA ILE A 283 5.73 -13.75 -8.58
C ILE A 283 5.36 -15.23 -8.46
N VAL A 284 5.78 -16.04 -9.44
CA VAL A 284 5.83 -17.50 -9.35
C VAL A 284 7.28 -17.95 -9.44
N ASP A 285 7.78 -18.55 -8.36
CA ASP A 285 9.15 -19.02 -8.19
C ASP A 285 9.14 -20.55 -8.01
N GLY A 286 9.34 -21.28 -9.10
CA GLY A 286 9.09 -22.73 -9.13
C GLY A 286 7.59 -23.02 -8.95
N ASP A 287 7.23 -23.79 -7.92
CA ASP A 287 5.85 -24.09 -7.52
C ASP A 287 5.33 -23.23 -6.35
N LYS A 288 6.08 -22.19 -5.98
CA LYS A 288 5.71 -21.22 -4.96
C LYS A 288 5.16 -19.95 -5.60
N ALA A 289 3.97 -19.54 -5.19
CA ALA A 289 3.42 -18.23 -5.50
C ALA A 289 3.80 -17.24 -4.39
N VAL A 290 4.20 -16.03 -4.77
CA VAL A 290 4.56 -14.96 -3.83
C VAL A 290 3.75 -13.71 -4.17
N GLU A 291 3.05 -13.17 -3.18
CA GLU A 291 2.37 -11.89 -3.23
C GLU A 291 3.12 -10.88 -2.35
N ILE A 292 3.44 -9.69 -2.87
CA ILE A 292 4.27 -8.72 -2.17
C ILE A 292 3.42 -7.56 -1.66
N LYS A 293 3.51 -7.30 -0.35
CA LYS A 293 2.85 -6.16 0.30
C LYS A 293 3.90 -5.18 0.81
N ASN A 294 4.38 -4.33 -0.09
CA ASN A 294 5.31 -3.24 0.23
C ASN A 294 4.60 -2.03 0.87
N VAL A 295 4.04 -2.25 2.06
CA VAL A 295 3.30 -1.25 2.84
C VAL A 295 3.75 -1.29 4.30
N SER A 296 3.78 -0.12 4.93
CA SER A 296 4.07 0.03 6.36
C SER A 296 2.80 0.14 7.22
N GLY A 297 1.65 0.38 6.57
CA GLY A 297 0.36 0.60 7.20
C GLY A 297 -0.63 -0.56 7.04
N GLY A 298 -1.87 -0.31 7.46
CA GLY A 298 -2.97 -1.27 7.32
C GLY A 298 -3.32 -1.54 5.85
N LEU A 299 -3.62 -2.79 5.54
CA LEU A 299 -4.20 -3.19 4.26
C LEU A 299 -5.64 -2.69 4.16
N ASP A 300 -6.00 -2.16 3.00
CA ASP A 300 -7.39 -1.87 2.68
C ASP A 300 -8.18 -3.16 2.39
N GLU A 301 -9.51 -3.09 2.40
CA GLU A 301 -10.37 -4.25 2.16
C GLU A 301 -10.10 -4.90 0.80
N ARG A 302 -9.77 -4.09 -0.21
CA ARG A 302 -9.44 -4.58 -1.54
C ARG A 302 -8.16 -5.43 -1.55
N ALA A 303 -7.16 -5.09 -0.75
CA ALA A 303 -5.94 -5.85 -0.61
C ALA A 303 -6.16 -7.14 0.18
N LYS A 304 -7.02 -7.10 1.21
CA LYS A 304 -7.43 -8.29 1.97
C LYS A 304 -8.17 -9.30 1.09
N GLU A 305 -9.17 -8.84 0.32
CA GLU A 305 -9.89 -9.68 -0.66
C GLU A 305 -8.95 -10.30 -1.71
N GLN A 306 -7.88 -9.59 -2.09
CA GLN A 306 -6.87 -10.15 -3.01
C GLN A 306 -6.07 -11.27 -2.37
N LEU A 307 -5.68 -11.12 -1.10
CA LEU A 307 -4.96 -12.14 -0.35
C LEU A 307 -5.81 -13.39 -0.08
N GLU A 308 -7.09 -13.22 0.20
CA GLU A 308 -8.04 -14.33 0.32
C GLU A 308 -8.18 -15.11 -0.98
N ASP A 309 -8.34 -14.42 -2.12
CA ASP A 309 -8.38 -15.08 -3.43
C ASP A 309 -7.04 -15.74 -3.77
N PHE A 310 -5.91 -15.15 -3.36
CA PHE A 310 -4.56 -15.68 -3.55
C PHE A 310 -4.36 -16.99 -2.79
N ALA A 311 -4.74 -17.05 -1.51
CA ALA A 311 -4.66 -18.29 -0.72
C ALA A 311 -5.45 -19.44 -1.36
N ARG A 312 -6.62 -19.15 -1.97
CA ARG A 312 -7.45 -20.16 -2.64
C ARG A 312 -6.82 -20.73 -3.92
N MET A 313 -5.70 -20.18 -4.39
CA MET A 313 -4.96 -20.69 -5.56
C MET A 313 -4.00 -21.82 -5.21
N ILE A 314 -3.73 -22.07 -3.93
CA ILE A 314 -2.90 -23.20 -3.50
C ILE A 314 -3.51 -24.51 -4.05
N GLY A 315 -2.64 -25.38 -4.55
CA GLY A 315 -3.01 -26.64 -5.20
C GLY A 315 -3.57 -26.49 -6.62
N LYS A 316 -3.76 -25.28 -7.15
CA LYS A 316 -4.24 -25.04 -8.52
C LYS A 316 -3.09 -24.91 -9.51
N ASN A 317 -3.38 -25.14 -10.79
CA ASN A 317 -2.46 -24.94 -11.88
C ASN A 317 -2.58 -23.51 -12.42
N VAL A 318 -1.44 -22.84 -12.58
CA VAL A 318 -1.31 -21.55 -13.25
C VAL A 318 -0.47 -21.70 -14.50
N ARG A 319 -0.65 -20.80 -15.48
CA ARG A 319 0.12 -20.83 -16.73
C ARG A 319 1.34 -19.92 -16.64
N VAL A 320 2.52 -20.52 -16.59
CA VAL A 320 3.80 -19.83 -16.54
C VAL A 320 4.49 -20.04 -17.88
N GLN A 321 4.67 -18.98 -18.66
CA GLN A 321 5.23 -19.05 -20.03
C GLN A 321 4.55 -20.10 -20.94
N GLY A 322 3.26 -20.35 -20.72
CA GLY A 322 2.48 -21.34 -21.48
C GLY A 322 2.44 -22.74 -20.87
N GLU A 323 3.31 -23.04 -19.89
CA GLU A 323 3.30 -24.32 -19.16
C GLU A 323 2.40 -24.27 -17.93
N LYS A 324 1.78 -25.40 -17.59
CA LYS A 324 0.96 -25.51 -16.37
C LYS A 324 1.85 -25.87 -15.19
N VAL A 325 1.91 -24.97 -14.21
CA VAL A 325 2.61 -25.16 -12.94
C VAL A 325 1.58 -25.30 -11.83
N ARG A 326 1.65 -26.38 -11.05
CA ARG A 326 0.80 -26.55 -9.87
C ARG A 326 1.42 -25.81 -8.69
N LEU A 327 0.71 -24.82 -8.16
CA LEU A 327 1.13 -24.10 -6.96
C LEU A 327 1.04 -25.03 -5.75
N LYS A 328 2.14 -25.20 -5.04
CA LYS A 328 2.19 -25.94 -3.78
C LYS A 328 2.20 -25.02 -2.58
N GLU A 329 2.86 -23.87 -2.70
CA GLU A 329 3.09 -22.93 -1.61
C GLU A 329 2.60 -21.54 -2.00
N ALA A 330 2.05 -20.80 -1.04
CA ALA A 330 1.70 -19.40 -1.20
C ALA A 330 2.33 -18.58 -0.06
N VAL A 331 3.06 -17.54 -0.46
CA VAL A 331 3.76 -16.65 0.47
C VAL A 331 3.22 -15.24 0.33
N VAL A 332 2.82 -14.64 1.45
CA VAL A 332 2.56 -13.19 1.51
C VAL A 332 3.77 -12.53 2.14
N PHE A 333 4.54 -11.80 1.34
CA PHE A 333 5.80 -11.21 1.73
C PHE A 333 5.66 -9.72 2.08
N PHE A 334 6.07 -9.35 3.29
CA PHE A 334 6.13 -7.97 3.77
C PHE A 334 7.59 -7.55 3.96
N PRO A 335 8.16 -6.75 3.04
CA PRO A 335 9.50 -6.21 3.20
C PRO A 335 9.64 -5.35 4.47
N ASP A 336 8.56 -4.64 4.84
CA ASP A 336 8.49 -3.82 6.05
C ASP A 336 7.69 -4.55 7.18
N PRO A 337 8.34 -4.91 8.30
CA PRO A 337 7.69 -5.51 9.45
C PRO A 337 6.58 -4.65 10.06
N GLN A 338 6.60 -3.33 9.87
CA GLN A 338 5.50 -2.45 10.31
C GLN A 338 4.20 -2.79 9.59
N GLY A 339 4.26 -3.21 8.33
CA GLY A 339 3.11 -3.71 7.59
C GLY A 339 2.51 -4.96 8.24
N VAL A 340 3.35 -5.88 8.71
CA VAL A 340 2.88 -7.06 9.46
C VAL A 340 2.22 -6.64 10.77
N ARG A 341 2.86 -5.76 11.55
CA ARG A 341 2.32 -5.27 12.83
C ARG A 341 0.97 -4.57 12.66
N ALA A 342 0.85 -3.70 11.66
CA ALA A 342 -0.37 -2.97 11.36
C ALA A 342 -1.54 -3.89 10.98
N ASN A 343 -1.25 -5.11 10.51
CA ASN A 343 -2.22 -6.08 10.04
C ASN A 343 -2.30 -7.36 10.89
N ALA A 344 -1.58 -7.43 12.02
CA ALA A 344 -1.37 -8.67 12.78
C ALA A 344 -2.67 -9.41 13.16
N LYS A 345 -3.69 -8.67 13.65
CA LYS A 345 -4.99 -9.24 13.99
C LYS A 345 -5.68 -9.89 12.78
N TRP A 346 -5.65 -9.21 11.64
CA TRP A 346 -6.27 -9.72 10.42
C TRP A 346 -5.45 -10.87 9.83
N LEU A 347 -4.12 -10.77 9.78
CA LEU A 347 -3.24 -11.83 9.28
C LEU A 347 -3.38 -13.13 10.09
N ARG A 348 -3.56 -13.02 11.41
CA ARG A 348 -3.88 -14.18 12.26
C ARG A 348 -5.20 -14.84 11.87
N GLY A 349 -6.25 -14.05 11.62
CA GLY A 349 -7.54 -14.54 11.12
C GLY A 349 -7.40 -15.19 9.74
N PHE A 350 -6.72 -14.50 8.82
CA PHE A 350 -6.44 -14.98 7.47
C PHE A 350 -5.75 -16.35 7.44
N LEU A 351 -4.68 -16.56 8.23
CA LEU A 351 -4.01 -17.87 8.31
C LEU A 351 -4.90 -18.95 8.98
N ASN A 352 -5.77 -18.56 9.92
CA ASN A 352 -6.71 -19.50 10.53
C ASN A 352 -7.77 -19.93 9.54
N ASP A 353 -8.37 -18.98 8.83
CA ASP A 353 -9.52 -19.21 7.95
C ASP A 353 -9.11 -19.97 6.68
N ALA A 354 -7.86 -19.81 6.24
CA ALA A 354 -7.33 -20.56 5.11
C ALA A 354 -7.13 -22.06 5.43
N GLU A 355 -6.81 -22.40 6.68
CA GLU A 355 -6.47 -23.76 7.15
C GLU A 355 -5.43 -24.52 6.26
N ASP A 356 -4.66 -23.79 5.46
CA ASP A 356 -3.69 -24.38 4.52
C ASP A 356 -2.28 -24.35 5.12
N PRO A 357 -1.62 -25.52 5.30
CA PRO A 357 -0.28 -25.58 5.88
C PRO A 357 0.80 -24.99 4.96
N ASP A 358 0.52 -24.84 3.65
CA ASP A 358 1.45 -24.32 2.66
C ASP A 358 1.23 -22.81 2.40
N LEU A 359 0.39 -22.15 3.22
CA LEU A 359 0.25 -20.70 3.28
C LEU A 359 1.01 -20.11 4.47
N HIS A 360 1.89 -19.14 4.22
CA HIS A 360 2.56 -18.41 5.30
C HIS A 360 2.87 -16.95 4.96
N ILE A 361 3.12 -16.19 6.03
CA ILE A 361 3.53 -14.79 5.95
C ILE A 361 5.03 -14.71 6.15
N GLU A 362 5.72 -13.94 5.31
CA GLU A 362 7.15 -13.70 5.48
C GLU A 362 7.46 -12.24 5.73
N THR A 363 8.41 -12.01 6.62
CA THR A 363 8.94 -10.68 6.93
C THR A 363 10.34 -10.79 7.54
N PHE A 364 10.86 -9.72 8.12
CA PHE A 364 12.19 -9.70 8.76
C PHE A 364 12.09 -9.34 10.23
N ASP A 365 12.74 -10.09 11.12
CA ASP A 365 12.88 -9.77 12.54
C ASP A 365 13.73 -8.50 12.81
N ALA A 366 13.84 -8.08 14.08
CA ALA A 366 14.62 -6.90 14.46
C ALA A 366 16.13 -7.11 14.28
N ASN A 367 16.57 -8.36 14.17
CA ASN A 367 17.96 -8.68 13.83
C ASN A 367 18.19 -8.67 12.31
N GLY A 368 17.16 -8.42 11.50
CA GLY A 368 17.22 -8.46 10.05
C GLY A 368 17.13 -9.86 9.46
N ARG A 369 16.79 -10.90 10.24
CA ARG A 369 16.59 -12.27 9.73
C ARG A 369 15.23 -12.39 9.08
N ARG A 370 15.18 -12.99 7.89
CA ARG A 370 13.90 -13.39 7.27
C ARG A 370 13.25 -14.48 8.11
N VAL A 371 11.98 -14.29 8.44
CA VAL A 371 11.17 -15.22 9.23
C VAL A 371 9.89 -15.54 8.50
N SER A 372 9.44 -16.79 8.61
CA SER A 372 8.20 -17.29 8.05
C SER A 372 7.22 -17.63 9.18
N ILE A 373 5.98 -17.15 9.08
CA ILE A 373 4.93 -17.33 10.07
C ILE A 373 3.82 -18.17 9.45
N PHE A 374 3.77 -19.43 9.87
CA PHE A 374 2.77 -20.42 9.47
C PHE A 374 1.54 -20.39 10.39
N SER A 375 0.51 -21.17 10.03
CA SER A 375 -0.73 -21.28 10.81
C SER A 375 -0.54 -21.83 12.23
N ASP A 376 0.48 -22.66 12.46
CA ASP A 376 0.88 -23.16 13.79
C ASP A 376 1.72 -22.14 14.59
N GLY A 377 2.44 -21.26 13.90
CA GLY A 377 3.18 -20.12 14.44
C GLY A 377 2.36 -18.84 14.63
N LYS A 378 1.03 -18.89 14.45
CA LYS A 378 0.16 -17.69 14.49
C LYS A 378 0.18 -16.91 15.81
N GLU A 379 0.62 -17.54 16.90
CA GLU A 379 0.79 -16.86 18.18
C GLU A 379 1.91 -15.81 18.14
N LEU A 380 2.76 -15.82 17.11
CA LEU A 380 3.74 -14.78 16.83
C LEU A 380 3.10 -13.44 16.44
N PHE A 381 1.82 -13.41 16.05
CA PHE A 381 1.07 -12.17 15.83
C PHE A 381 0.53 -11.55 17.12
N GLN A 382 0.75 -12.16 18.29
CA GLN A 382 0.32 -11.57 19.56
C GLN A 382 1.11 -10.28 19.84
N VAL A 383 0.39 -9.15 19.88
CA VAL A 383 0.86 -7.92 20.51
C VAL A 383 0.70 -8.11 22.03
N PRO A 384 1.74 -7.99 22.86
CA PRO A 384 1.60 -8.26 24.28
C PRO A 384 0.63 -7.25 24.92
N GLU A 385 -0.35 -7.77 25.66
CA GLU A 385 -1.31 -6.97 26.42
C GLU A 385 -0.67 -6.28 27.65
N ARG A 386 0.62 -6.51 27.91
CA ARG A 386 1.34 -5.97 29.08
C ARG A 386 2.66 -5.30 28.70
N PRO A 387 2.98 -4.13 29.29
CA PRO A 387 4.32 -3.56 29.19
C PRO A 387 5.29 -4.48 29.95
N GLY A 388 6.16 -5.20 29.22
CA GLY A 388 7.28 -5.96 29.79
C GLY A 388 7.39 -7.44 29.43
N GLY A 389 6.46 -8.00 28.64
CA GLY A 389 6.60 -9.33 28.04
C GLY A 389 7.00 -9.20 26.58
N GLY A 390 8.29 -9.31 26.26
CA GLY A 390 8.77 -9.18 24.89
C GLY A 390 8.17 -10.26 23.98
N THR A 391 7.49 -9.86 22.92
CA THR A 391 7.14 -10.77 21.82
C THR A 391 8.16 -10.64 20.70
N ILE A 392 8.15 -11.55 19.72
CA ILE A 392 8.91 -11.33 18.49
C ILE A 392 8.46 -10.04 17.81
N LEU A 393 7.25 -9.50 18.04
CA LEU A 393 6.89 -8.16 17.53
C LEU A 393 7.63 -6.99 18.22
N ASP A 394 8.14 -7.20 19.44
CA ASP A 394 9.04 -6.27 20.13
C ASP A 394 10.52 -6.50 19.75
N GLY A 395 10.81 -7.68 19.20
CA GLY A 395 12.07 -8.06 18.53
C GLY A 395 11.93 -8.20 17.01
N LEU A 396 10.96 -7.53 16.41
CA LEU A 396 10.72 -7.21 14.99
C LEU A 396 10.82 -5.69 14.91
#